data_AF-A0A951DXA2-F1
#
_entry.id   AF-A0A951DXA2-F1
#
_cell.length_a   1.000
_cell.length_b   1.000
_cell.length_c   1.000
_cell.angle_alpha   90.00
_cell.angle_beta   90.00
_cell.angle_gamma   90.00
#
_symmetry.space_group_name_H-M   'P 1'
#
loop_
_entity.id
_entity.type
_entity.pdbx_description
1 polymer ?
#
loop_
_entity_poly.entity_id
_entity_poly.type
_entity_poly.pdbx_seq_one_letter_code
_entity_poly.pdbx_strand_id
1 'polypeptide(L)'
;IEAKESWTPELRKIRSPLEFSIALLRATGAKPEAQPVLGGLYAMGQPFWQPAGPNGFSDLLDAWASPEGLKMRMDIANVAATKGADYFDPPEFVETRLGPLLSEETRAAVGRAESRAQGLAIAFMSPEFQRR
;
A
#
# COMPACT_ATOMS: atom_id res chain seq x y z
N ILE A 1 -6.20 -31.47 -7.44
CA ILE A 1 -6.82 -30.59 -6.45
C ILE A 1 -7.41 -29.42 -7.22
N GLU A 2 -8.73 -29.33 -7.37
CA GLU A 2 -9.38 -28.11 -7.89
C GLU A 2 -9.99 -27.34 -6.72
N ALA A 3 -9.25 -26.36 -6.20
CA ALA A 3 -9.72 -25.46 -5.16
C ALA A 3 -10.09 -24.12 -5.81
N LYS A 4 -11.35 -23.98 -6.26
CA LYS A 4 -11.82 -22.77 -6.97
C LYS A 4 -11.70 -21.51 -6.10
N GLU A 5 -11.87 -21.66 -4.79
CA GLU A 5 -11.68 -20.62 -3.78
C GLU A 5 -10.25 -20.08 -3.69
N SER A 6 -9.25 -20.82 -4.17
CA SER A 6 -7.87 -20.34 -4.26
C SER A 6 -7.65 -19.31 -5.39
N TRP A 7 -8.63 -19.16 -6.28
CA TRP A 7 -8.57 -18.27 -7.45
C TRP A 7 -9.54 -17.09 -7.36
N THR A 8 -10.27 -16.94 -6.25
CA THR A 8 -11.16 -15.79 -6.03
C THR A 8 -10.33 -14.56 -5.65
N PRO A 9 -10.43 -13.42 -6.36
CA PRO A 9 -9.59 -12.24 -6.13
C PRO A 9 -10.02 -11.40 -4.90
N GLU A 10 -10.58 -12.04 -3.88
CA GLU A 10 -11.05 -11.33 -2.69
C GLU A 10 -9.86 -10.83 -1.85
N LEU A 11 -9.78 -9.51 -1.67
CA LEU A 11 -8.70 -8.86 -0.94
C LEU A 11 -8.89 -9.01 0.58
N ARG A 12 -8.52 -10.18 1.11
CA ARG A 12 -8.75 -10.53 2.52
C ARG A 12 -7.57 -10.19 3.43
N LYS A 13 -6.33 -10.26 2.93
CA LYS A 13 -5.13 -10.09 3.78
C LYS A 13 -4.53 -8.70 3.60
N ILE A 14 -4.26 -8.00 4.70
CA ILE A 14 -3.46 -6.78 4.66
C ILE A 14 -2.05 -7.09 4.15
N ARG A 15 -1.55 -6.27 3.22
CA ARG A 15 -0.17 -6.33 2.73
C ARG A 15 0.76 -6.10 3.91
N SER A 16 1.76 -6.94 4.08
CA SER A 16 2.90 -6.69 4.98
C SER A 16 3.59 -5.37 4.59
N PRO A 17 4.38 -4.75 5.49
CA PRO A 17 5.12 -3.54 5.16
C PRO A 17 5.95 -3.63 3.88
N LEU A 18 6.62 -4.78 3.64
CA LEU A 18 7.37 -5.06 2.44
C LEU A 18 6.49 -5.11 1.19
N GLU A 19 5.36 -5.81 1.25
CA GLU A 19 4.41 -5.87 0.13
C GLU A 19 3.81 -4.49 -0.17
N PHE A 20 3.52 -3.68 0.85
CA PHE A 20 3.03 -2.32 0.69
C PHE A 20 4.09 -1.41 0.03
N SER A 21 5.34 -1.46 0.51
CA SER A 21 6.44 -0.71 -0.11
C SER A 21 6.65 -1.13 -1.56
N ILE A 22 6.66 -2.44 -1.87
CA ILE A 22 6.79 -2.93 -3.25
C ILE A 22 5.62 -2.45 -4.12
N ALA A 23 4.39 -2.53 -3.62
CA ALA A 23 3.21 -2.07 -4.34
C ALA A 23 3.32 -0.56 -4.66
N LEU A 24 3.74 0.26 -3.70
CA LEU A 24 3.94 1.69 -3.86
C LEU A 24 4.99 2.00 -4.94
N LEU A 25 6.14 1.32 -4.89
CA LEU A 25 7.21 1.49 -5.88
C LEU A 25 6.79 1.03 -7.27
N ARG A 26 6.06 -0.08 -7.38
CA ARG A 26 5.55 -0.56 -8.68
C ARG A 26 4.47 0.34 -9.26
N ALA A 27 3.56 0.85 -8.43
CA ALA A 27 2.47 1.69 -8.89
C ALA A 27 2.95 3.06 -9.39
N THR A 28 3.98 3.61 -8.74
CA THR A 28 4.57 4.92 -9.05
C THR A 28 5.75 4.86 -10.01
N GLY A 29 6.39 3.70 -10.17
CA GLY A 29 7.65 3.57 -10.91
C GLY A 29 8.85 4.25 -10.22
N ALA A 30 8.70 4.69 -8.97
CA ALA A 30 9.74 5.38 -8.22
C ALA A 30 10.95 4.47 -7.99
N LYS A 31 12.15 5.07 -8.09
CA LYS A 31 13.45 4.40 -7.86
C LYS A 31 14.21 5.12 -6.74
N PRO A 32 13.77 4.99 -5.48
CA PRO A 32 14.46 5.63 -4.36
C PRO A 32 15.79 4.92 -4.07
N GLU A 33 16.63 5.59 -3.29
CA GLU A 33 17.74 4.94 -2.62
C GLU A 33 17.25 3.84 -1.64
N ALA A 34 18.12 2.89 -1.32
CA ALA A 34 17.76 1.77 -0.46
C ALA A 34 17.47 2.19 0.99
N GLN A 35 18.25 3.12 1.54
CA GLN A 35 18.20 3.44 2.98
C GLN A 35 16.83 3.97 3.44
N PRO A 36 16.16 4.90 2.73
CA PRO A 36 14.81 5.33 3.10
C PRO A 36 13.79 4.18 3.10
N VAL A 37 13.90 3.25 2.16
CA VAL A 37 13.01 2.08 2.08
C VAL A 37 13.24 1.15 3.27
N LEU A 38 14.51 0.83 3.57
CA LEU A 38 14.87 -0.02 4.70
C LEU A 38 14.46 0.62 6.05
N GLY A 39 14.64 1.94 6.20
CA GLY A 39 14.18 2.68 7.38
C GLY A 39 12.67 2.65 7.54
N GLY A 40 11.91 2.80 6.44
CA GLY A 40 10.45 2.69 6.46
C GLY A 40 9.96 1.30 6.86
N LEU A 41 10.62 0.25 6.35
CA LEU A 41 10.34 -1.14 6.73
C LEU A 41 10.58 -1.39 8.21
N TYR A 42 11.70 -0.90 8.75
CA TYR A 42 12.00 -0.96 10.17
C TYR A 42 10.92 -0.23 11.00
N ALA A 43 10.54 0.98 10.60
CA ALA A 43 9.56 1.80 11.30
C ALA A 43 8.14 1.20 11.27
N MET A 44 7.81 0.42 10.24
CA MET A 44 6.56 -0.34 10.14
C MET A 44 6.61 -1.72 10.85
N GLY A 45 7.72 -2.06 11.51
CA GLY A 45 7.85 -3.30 12.28
C GLY A 45 8.26 -4.53 11.48
N GLN A 46 8.73 -4.38 10.24
CA GLN A 46 9.24 -5.48 9.40
C GLN A 46 10.65 -5.17 8.87
N PRO A 47 11.69 -5.15 9.72
CA PRO A 47 13.05 -4.91 9.27
C PRO A 47 13.48 -5.92 8.19
N PHE A 48 14.21 -5.45 7.19
CA PHE A 48 14.56 -6.29 6.03
C PHE A 48 15.48 -7.45 6.44
N TRP A 49 15.05 -8.68 6.16
CA TRP A 49 15.79 -9.93 6.44
C TRP A 49 16.17 -10.14 7.93
N GLN A 50 15.43 -9.52 8.85
CA GLN A 50 15.72 -9.58 10.29
C GLN A 50 14.46 -9.91 11.12
N PRO A 51 13.84 -11.09 10.95
CA PRO A 51 12.72 -11.49 11.78
C PRO A 51 13.14 -11.64 13.26
N ALA A 52 12.20 -11.44 14.18
CA ALA A 52 12.47 -11.48 15.62
C ALA A 52 12.82 -12.89 16.16
N GLY A 53 12.57 -13.95 15.39
CA GLY A 53 12.84 -15.33 15.80
C GLY A 53 12.71 -16.35 14.66
N PRO A 54 12.91 -17.64 14.94
CA PRO A 54 12.96 -18.71 13.93
C PRO A 54 11.65 -18.91 13.16
N ASN A 55 10.51 -18.46 13.72
CA ASN A 55 9.21 -18.53 13.06
C ASN A 55 9.04 -17.50 11.92
N GLY A 56 10.00 -16.60 11.72
CA GLY A 56 9.92 -15.57 10.69
C GLY A 56 8.97 -14.43 11.08
N PHE A 57 8.45 -13.73 10.06
CA PHE A 57 7.46 -12.68 10.22
C PHE A 57 6.03 -13.26 10.25
N SER A 58 5.17 -12.67 11.08
CA SER A 58 3.76 -13.07 11.19
C SER A 58 3.01 -12.86 9.85
N ASP A 59 2.07 -13.75 9.53
CA ASP A 59 1.15 -13.55 8.40
C ASP A 59 -0.25 -13.07 8.86
N LEU A 60 -0.39 -12.77 10.15
CA LEU A 60 -1.63 -12.32 10.79
C LEU A 60 -1.83 -10.82 10.66
N LEU A 61 -3.10 -10.40 10.67
CA LEU A 61 -3.50 -9.01 10.50
C LEU A 61 -2.97 -8.11 11.63
N ASP A 62 -3.07 -8.57 12.88
CA ASP A 62 -2.72 -7.78 14.07
C ASP A 62 -1.24 -7.36 14.08
N ALA A 63 -0.37 -8.14 13.44
CA ALA A 63 1.04 -7.81 13.31
C ALA A 63 1.30 -6.63 12.35
N TRP A 64 0.40 -6.36 11.40
CA TRP A 64 0.59 -5.39 10.32
C TRP A 64 -0.37 -4.19 10.36
N ALA A 65 -1.40 -4.26 11.18
CA ALA A 65 -2.43 -3.24 11.35
C ALA A 65 -2.40 -2.60 12.76
N SER A 66 -1.24 -2.59 13.43
CA SER A 66 -1.07 -1.83 14.66
C SER A 66 -1.28 -0.32 14.41
N PRO A 67 -1.78 0.45 15.39
CA PRO A 67 -1.97 1.89 15.23
C PRO A 67 -0.72 2.62 14.74
N GLU A 68 0.45 2.26 15.29
CA GLU A 68 1.74 2.84 14.94
C GLU A 68 2.14 2.47 13.50
N GLY A 69 1.92 1.20 13.12
CA GLY A 69 2.21 0.71 11.77
C GLY A 69 1.32 1.37 10.72
N LEU A 70 0.03 1.55 11.01
CA LEU A 70 -0.91 2.24 10.13
C LEU A 70 -0.57 3.73 9.97
N LYS A 71 -0.16 4.40 11.06
CA LYS A 71 0.33 5.77 11.00
C LYS A 71 1.55 5.86 10.08
N MET A 72 2.54 4.98 10.26
CA MET A 72 3.75 5.00 9.43
C MET A 72 3.45 4.75 7.95
N ARG A 73 2.48 3.88 7.62
CA ARG A 73 1.99 3.71 6.25
C ARG A 73 1.41 4.99 5.69
N MET A 74 0.60 5.70 6.46
CA MET A 74 0.02 6.98 6.06
C MET A 74 1.12 8.02 5.80
N ASP A 75 2.12 8.11 6.67
CA ASP A 75 3.25 9.04 6.50
C ASP A 75 4.02 8.72 5.20
N ILE A 76 4.33 7.45 4.94
CA ILE A 76 5.01 7.00 3.71
C ILE A 76 4.13 7.26 2.47
N ALA A 77 2.83 6.98 2.56
CA ALA A 77 1.87 7.25 1.48
C ALA A 77 1.81 8.74 1.15
N ASN A 78 1.80 9.62 2.15
CA ASN A 78 1.81 11.07 1.95
C ASN A 78 3.09 11.54 1.25
N VAL A 79 4.26 11.00 1.62
CA VAL A 79 5.53 11.31 0.96
C VAL A 79 5.50 10.86 -0.51
N ALA A 80 5.03 9.65 -0.78
CA ALA A 80 4.92 9.15 -2.14
C ALA A 80 3.88 9.92 -2.96
N ALA A 81 2.76 10.30 -2.36
CA ALA A 81 1.69 11.06 -2.99
C ALA A 81 2.14 12.47 -3.35
N THR A 82 2.86 13.13 -2.45
CA THR A 82 3.46 14.45 -2.71
C THR A 82 4.41 14.39 -3.89
N LYS A 83 5.31 13.39 -3.92
CA LYS A 83 6.26 13.22 -5.04
C LYS A 83 5.56 12.82 -6.34
N GLY A 84 4.48 12.05 -6.26
CA GLY A 84 3.74 11.55 -7.42
C GLY A 84 2.77 12.58 -8.00
N ALA A 85 2.39 13.63 -7.25
CA ALA A 85 1.38 14.60 -7.64
C ALA A 85 1.74 15.33 -8.95
N ASP A 86 3.03 15.54 -9.21
CA ASP A 86 3.51 16.17 -10.44
C ASP A 86 3.40 15.26 -11.67
N TYR A 87 3.27 13.94 -11.47
CA TYR A 87 3.36 12.93 -12.54
C TYR A 87 2.05 12.19 -12.79
N PHE A 88 1.17 12.07 -11.79
CA PHE A 88 -0.02 11.23 -11.86
C PHE A 88 -1.29 12.00 -11.56
N ASP A 89 -2.28 11.85 -12.44
CA ASP A 89 -3.65 12.28 -12.16
C ASP A 89 -4.36 11.23 -11.28
N PRO A 90 -4.86 11.58 -10.07
CA PRO A 90 -5.37 10.56 -9.15
C PRO A 90 -6.55 9.73 -9.68
N PRO A 91 -7.59 10.32 -10.32
CA PRO A 91 -8.64 9.52 -10.96
C PRO A 91 -8.10 8.54 -12.00
N GLU A 92 -7.28 9.00 -12.95
CA GLU A 92 -6.67 8.11 -13.95
C GLU A 92 -5.77 7.04 -13.32
N PHE A 93 -5.04 7.42 -12.26
CA PHE A 93 -4.15 6.55 -11.52
C PHE A 93 -4.90 5.36 -10.92
N VAL A 94 -6.02 5.60 -10.23
CA VAL A 94 -6.79 4.49 -9.63
C VAL A 94 -7.45 3.60 -10.66
N GLU A 95 -7.99 4.15 -11.76
CA GLU A 95 -8.52 3.33 -12.85
C GLU A 95 -7.45 2.40 -13.41
N THR A 96 -6.27 2.94 -13.68
CA THR A 96 -5.21 2.20 -14.36
C THR A 96 -4.53 1.19 -13.44
N ARG A 97 -4.40 1.51 -12.13
CA ARG A 97 -3.64 0.68 -11.18
C ARG A 97 -4.48 -0.32 -10.42
N LEU A 98 -5.75 -0.01 -10.13
CA LEU A 98 -6.66 -0.90 -9.42
C LEU A 98 -7.58 -1.66 -10.39
N GLY A 99 -7.91 -1.06 -11.54
CA GLY A 99 -8.68 -1.71 -12.59
C GLY A 99 -9.98 -2.31 -12.06
N PRO A 100 -10.27 -3.61 -12.32
CA PRO A 100 -11.49 -4.27 -11.84
C PRO A 100 -11.67 -4.30 -10.32
N LEU A 101 -10.61 -4.05 -9.54
CA LEU A 101 -10.68 -4.03 -8.08
C LEU A 101 -11.20 -2.70 -7.54
N LEU A 102 -11.19 -1.63 -8.34
CA LEU A 102 -11.56 -0.29 -7.89
C LEU A 102 -13.03 -0.23 -7.48
N SER A 103 -13.29 -0.02 -6.19
CA SER A 103 -14.65 0.24 -5.71
C SER A 103 -15.14 1.64 -6.05
N GLU A 104 -16.47 1.79 -6.11
CA GLU A 104 -17.12 3.09 -6.26
C GLU A 104 -16.83 4.04 -5.08
N GLU A 105 -16.59 3.49 -3.88
CA GLU A 105 -16.24 4.29 -2.72
C GLU A 105 -14.84 4.92 -2.87
N THR A 106 -13.84 4.12 -3.24
CA THR A 106 -12.48 4.61 -3.52
C THR A 106 -12.47 5.59 -4.69
N ARG A 107 -13.21 5.29 -5.78
CA ARG A 107 -13.39 6.18 -6.93
C ARG A 107 -13.95 7.55 -6.50
N ALA A 108 -15.03 7.55 -5.73
CA ALA A 108 -15.67 8.78 -5.25
C ALA A 108 -14.82 9.54 -4.23
N ALA A 109 -14.05 8.86 -3.37
CA ALA A 109 -13.16 9.50 -2.41
C ALA A 109 -12.00 10.21 -3.11
N VAL A 110 -11.36 9.55 -4.08
CA VAL A 110 -10.27 10.14 -4.87
C VAL A 110 -10.78 11.32 -5.71
N GLY A 111 -11.95 11.20 -6.34
CA GLY A 111 -12.54 12.27 -7.15
C GLY A 111 -12.94 13.52 -6.36
N ARG A 112 -13.12 13.41 -5.04
CA ARG A 112 -13.44 14.54 -4.14
C ARG A 112 -12.21 15.17 -3.48
N ALA A 113 -11.01 14.68 -3.78
CA ALA A 113 -9.79 15.23 -3.20
C ALA A 113 -9.58 16.68 -3.64
N GLU A 114 -9.17 17.52 -2.69
CA GLU A 114 -8.90 18.95 -2.88
C GLU A 114 -7.56 19.21 -3.58
N SER A 115 -6.71 18.19 -3.67
CA SER A 115 -5.43 18.26 -4.38
C SER A 115 -5.02 16.91 -4.96
N ARG A 116 -4.13 16.94 -5.95
CA ARG A 116 -3.55 15.73 -6.55
C ARG A 116 -2.81 14.89 -5.51
N ALA A 117 -2.04 15.53 -4.64
CA ALA A 117 -1.35 14.85 -3.54
C ALA A 117 -2.35 14.17 -2.59
N GLN A 118 -3.44 14.84 -2.20
CA GLN A 118 -4.46 14.21 -1.36
C GLN A 118 -5.14 13.03 -2.07
N GLY A 119 -5.46 13.18 -3.37
CA GLY A 119 -6.07 12.10 -4.16
C GLY A 119 -5.18 10.86 -4.24
N LEU A 120 -3.87 11.04 -4.46
CA LEU A 120 -2.92 9.92 -4.44
C LEU A 120 -2.76 9.32 -3.04
N ALA A 121 -2.77 10.14 -1.98
CA ALA A 121 -2.70 9.62 -0.61
C ALA A 121 -3.93 8.76 -0.28
N ILE A 122 -5.14 9.20 -0.66
CA ILE A 122 -6.37 8.41 -0.56
C ILE A 122 -6.23 7.12 -1.37
N ALA A 123 -5.74 7.19 -2.61
CA ALA A 123 -5.52 6.02 -3.45
C ALA A 123 -4.59 4.99 -2.77
N PHE A 124 -3.46 5.43 -2.22
CA PHE A 124 -2.50 4.56 -1.53
C PHE A 124 -3.03 4.00 -0.20
N MET A 125 -3.94 4.70 0.47
CA MET A 125 -4.55 4.26 1.72
C MET A 125 -5.89 3.53 1.53
N SER A 126 -6.34 3.35 0.28
CA SER A 126 -7.58 2.63 -0.05
C SER A 126 -7.50 1.16 0.38
N PRO A 127 -8.63 0.52 0.76
CA PRO A 127 -8.67 -0.91 1.09
C PRO A 127 -8.02 -1.80 0.02
N GLU A 128 -8.26 -1.47 -1.25
CA GLU A 128 -7.71 -2.16 -2.42
C GLU A 128 -6.18 -2.07 -2.50
N PHE A 129 -5.62 -0.92 -2.12
CA PHE A 129 -4.17 -0.70 -2.09
C PHE A 129 -3.52 -1.19 -0.78
N GLN A 130 -4.29 -1.41 0.28
CA GLN A 130 -3.77 -1.98 1.52
C GLN A 130 -3.82 -3.52 1.55
N ARG A 131 -4.66 -4.15 0.72
CA ARG A 131 -4.94 -5.60 0.81
C ARG A 131 -4.63 -6.37 -0.47
N ARG A 132 -4.32 -7.66 -0.32
CA ARG A 132 -4.16 -8.65 -1.39
C ARG A 132 -5.15 -9.81 -1.20
#